data_AF-A0A973XL07-F1
#
_entry.id   AF-A0A973XL07-F1
#
_cell.length_a   1.000
_cell.length_b   1.000
_cell.length_c   1.000
_cell.angle_alpha   90.00
_cell.angle_beta   90.00
_cell.angle_gamma   90.00
#
_symmetry.space_group_name_H-M   'P 1'
#
loop_
_entity.id
_entity.type
_entity.pdbx_description
1 polymer ?
#
loop_
_entity_poly.entity_id
_entity_poly.type
_entity_poly.pdbx_seq_one_letter_code
_entity_poly.pdbx_strand_id
1 'polypeptide(L)'
;MKETLGTFQILVLVGYALGMVAGQMLFKLAALRVPADAGTGARLAGLAQNGWFIAALLLYGVLSVMWVWVLTFTPLARAYPFVALAFAVTPLVAGLVFAEPLSLRLLVGIAVIAGGLVLVAG
;
A
#
# COMPACT_ATOMS: atom_id res chain seq x y z
N MET A 1 29.74 5.96 -0.52
CA MET A 1 28.30 5.81 -0.83
C MET A 1 27.55 6.58 0.25
N LYS A 2 26.72 7.60 -0.05
CA LYS A 2 26.03 8.37 1.01
C LYS A 2 25.23 7.42 1.89
N GLU A 3 25.56 7.33 3.17
CA GLU A 3 25.01 6.35 4.11
C GLU A 3 23.54 6.62 4.44
N THR A 4 23.14 7.89 4.49
CA THR A 4 21.78 8.29 4.87
C THR A 4 20.93 8.70 3.68
N LEU A 5 19.60 8.51 3.80
CA LEU A 5 18.63 9.06 2.86
C LEU A 5 18.54 10.57 3.05
N GLY A 6 18.54 11.34 1.96
CA GLY A 6 18.23 12.77 2.02
C GLY A 6 16.75 13.02 2.32
N THR A 7 16.44 14.18 2.91
CA THR A 7 15.05 14.58 3.24
C THR A 7 14.11 14.46 2.05
N PHE A 8 14.56 14.86 0.86
CA PHE A 8 13.78 14.71 -0.37
C PHE A 8 13.40 13.25 -0.67
N GLN A 9 14.34 12.31 -0.56
CA GLN A 9 14.09 10.89 -0.79
C GLN A 9 13.08 10.35 0.22
N ILE A 10 13.21 10.76 1.49
CA ILE A 10 12.28 10.38 2.55
C ILE A 10 10.88 10.89 2.24
N LEU A 11 10.72 12.16 1.86
CA LEU A 11 9.41 12.73 1.52
C LEU A 11 8.76 12.02 0.34
N VAL A 12 9.53 11.72 -0.71
CA VAL A 12 9.06 10.95 -1.87
C VAL A 12 8.61 9.55 -1.44
N LEU A 13 9.42 8.84 -0.64
CA LEU A 13 9.11 7.48 -0.19
C LEU A 13 7.93 7.42 0.79
N VAL A 14 7.76 8.43 1.66
CA VAL A 14 6.56 8.58 2.50
C VAL A 14 5.34 8.83 1.64
N GLY A 15 5.42 9.74 0.66
CA GLY A 15 4.33 9.98 -0.29
C GLY A 15 3.95 8.71 -1.07
N TYR A 16 4.94 7.93 -1.50
CA TYR A 16 4.75 6.63 -2.14
C TYR A 16 4.03 5.64 -1.21
N ALA A 17 4.48 5.52 0.04
CA ALA A 17 3.88 4.65 1.05
C ALA A 17 2.41 5.02 1.33
N LEU A 18 2.12 6.30 1.51
CA LEU A 18 0.75 6.82 1.69
C LEU A 18 -0.11 6.54 0.46
N GLY A 19 0.45 6.71 -0.75
CA GLY A 19 -0.23 6.37 -2.00
C GLY A 19 -0.58 4.88 -2.08
N MET A 20 0.31 3.98 -1.65
CA MET A 20 0.00 2.55 -1.59
C MET A 20 -1.15 2.25 -0.61
N VAL A 21 -1.13 2.85 0.59
CA VAL A 21 -2.23 2.69 1.56
C VAL A 21 -3.55 3.19 0.95
N ALA A 22 -3.56 4.36 0.32
CA ALA A 22 -4.73 4.90 -0.36
C ALA A 22 -5.23 3.97 -1.47
N GLY A 23 -4.33 3.43 -2.29
CA GLY A 23 -4.66 2.46 -3.34
C GLY A 23 -5.32 1.19 -2.79
N GLN A 24 -4.87 0.69 -1.63
CA GLN A 24 -5.50 -0.44 -0.96
C GLN A 24 -6.93 -0.11 -0.48
N MET A 25 -7.18 1.12 -0.01
CA MET A 25 -8.53 1.56 0.34
C MET A 25 -9.43 1.62 -0.90
N LEU A 26 -8.91 2.10 -2.04
CA LEU A 26 -9.66 2.14 -3.31
C LEU A 26 -10.00 0.73 -3.80
N PHE A 27 -9.06 -0.23 -3.72
CA PHE A 27 -9.34 -1.62 -4.06
C PHE A 27 -10.42 -2.23 -3.15
N LYS A 28 -10.37 -1.93 -1.85
CA LYS A 28 -11.41 -2.38 -0.92
C LYS A 28 -12.78 -1.78 -1.28
N LEU A 29 -12.84 -0.48 -1.55
CA LEU A 29 -14.05 0.23 -2.00
C LEU A 29 -14.59 -0.33 -3.32
N ALA A 30 -13.71 -0.75 -4.22
CA ALA A 30 -14.10 -1.41 -5.45
C ALA A 30 -14.72 -2.78 -5.17
N ALA A 31 -14.06 -3.60 -4.35
CA ALA A 31 -14.52 -4.94 -4.01
C ALA A 31 -15.88 -4.94 -3.30
N LEU A 32 -16.13 -3.96 -2.41
CA LEU A 32 -17.42 -3.81 -1.72
C LEU A 32 -18.61 -3.50 -2.65
N ARG A 33 -18.35 -3.05 -3.88
CA ARG A 33 -19.38 -2.72 -4.88
C ARG A 33 -19.64 -3.84 -5.88
N VAL A 34 -18.94 -4.96 -5.77
CA VAL A 34 -19.19 -6.15 -6.58
C VAL A 34 -20.21 -7.03 -5.84
N PRO A 35 -21.33 -7.45 -6.46
CA PRO A 35 -22.32 -8.30 -5.81
C PRO A 35 -21.71 -9.64 -5.37
N ALA A 36 -22.04 -10.07 -4.15
CA ALA A 36 -21.45 -11.27 -3.56
C ALA A 36 -21.89 -12.56 -4.28
N ASP A 37 -23.10 -12.58 -4.82
CA ASP A 37 -23.72 -13.67 -5.57
C ASP A 37 -23.39 -13.67 -7.07
N ALA A 38 -22.71 -12.63 -7.57
CA ALA A 38 -22.30 -12.57 -8.97
C ALA A 38 -21.35 -13.71 -9.33
N GLY A 39 -21.62 -14.38 -10.46
CA GLY A 39 -20.69 -15.33 -11.07
C GLY A 39 -19.41 -14.65 -11.56
N THR A 40 -18.34 -15.41 -11.80
CA THR A 40 -16.99 -14.89 -12.14
C THR A 40 -17.00 -13.89 -13.30
N GLY A 41 -17.73 -14.18 -14.38
CA GLY A 41 -17.83 -13.27 -15.53
C GLY A 41 -18.46 -11.92 -15.18
N ALA A 42 -19.55 -11.94 -14.40
CA ALA A 42 -20.21 -10.72 -13.94
C ALA A 42 -19.35 -9.91 -12.97
N ARG A 43 -18.54 -10.58 -12.13
CA ARG A 43 -17.57 -9.90 -11.24
C ARG A 43 -16.49 -9.16 -12.04
N LEU A 44 -15.92 -9.81 -13.07
CA LEU A 44 -14.91 -9.18 -13.93
C LEU A 44 -15.47 -8.00 -14.73
N ALA A 45 -16.65 -8.17 -15.32
CA ALA A 45 -17.34 -7.10 -16.02
C ALA A 45 -17.68 -5.92 -15.07
N GLY A 46 -18.12 -6.23 -13.85
CA GLY A 46 -18.41 -5.25 -12.81
C GLY A 46 -17.17 -4.46 -12.39
N LEU A 47 -16.00 -5.11 -12.27
CA LEU A 47 -14.74 -4.42 -11.98
C LEU A 47 -14.33 -3.48 -13.12
N ALA A 48 -14.50 -3.88 -14.38
CA ALA A 48 -14.15 -3.06 -15.53
C ALA A 48 -14.93 -1.73 -15.59
N GLN A 49 -16.14 -1.69 -15.01
CA GLN A 49 -16.98 -0.49 -14.93
C GLN A 49 -16.90 0.22 -13.57
N ASN A 50 -16.08 -0.28 -12.64
CA ASN A 50 -16.00 0.23 -11.28
C ASN A 50 -15.04 1.42 -11.20
N GLY A 51 -15.58 2.63 -11.00
CA GLY A 51 -14.78 3.86 -10.89
C GLY A 51 -13.69 3.81 -9.81
N TRP A 52 -13.90 3.09 -8.70
CA TRP A 52 -12.89 2.93 -7.64
C TRP A 52 -11.76 2.01 -8.07
N PHE A 53 -12.07 0.96 -8.83
CA PHE A 53 -11.07 0.08 -9.41
C PHE A 53 -10.22 0.82 -10.44
N ILE A 54 -10.85 1.58 -11.34
CA ILE A 54 -10.16 2.40 -12.34
C ILE A 54 -9.26 3.44 -11.65
N ALA A 55 -9.77 4.14 -10.63
CA ALA A 55 -8.97 5.09 -9.85
C ALA A 55 -7.77 4.42 -9.16
N ALA A 56 -7.96 3.21 -8.60
CA ALA A 56 -6.87 2.44 -8.01
C ALA A 56 -5.81 2.06 -9.06
N LEU A 57 -6.22 1.61 -10.25
CA LEU A 57 -5.30 1.28 -11.33
C LEU A 57 -4.51 2.51 -11.81
N LEU A 58 -5.16 3.66 -11.98
CA LEU A 58 -4.49 4.91 -12.35
C LEU A 58 -3.48 5.33 -11.28
N LEU A 59 -3.86 5.28 -10.00
CA LEU A 59 -2.96 5.56 -8.89
C LEU A 59 -1.76 4.61 -8.88
N TYR A 60 -1.98 3.30 -9.03
CA TYR A 60 -0.91 2.31 -9.09
C TYR A 60 -0.02 2.47 -10.33
N GLY A 61 -0.57 2.95 -11.46
CA GLY A 61 0.22 3.35 -12.62
C GLY A 61 1.19 4.49 -12.29
N VAL A 62 0.69 5.55 -11.63
CA VAL A 62 1.54 6.66 -11.16
C VAL A 62 2.58 6.19 -10.14
N LEU A 63 2.16 5.37 -9.18
CA LEU A 63 3.08 4.79 -8.19
C LEU A 63 4.14 3.93 -8.86
N SER A 64 3.81 3.15 -9.89
CA SER A 64 4.79 2.32 -10.61
C SER A 64 5.88 3.18 -11.25
N VAL A 65 5.50 4.27 -11.91
CA VAL A 65 6.45 5.24 -12.48
C VAL A 65 7.29 5.90 -11.38
N MET A 66 6.64 6.36 -10.31
CA MET A 66 7.30 6.98 -9.16
C MET A 66 8.31 6.04 -8.49
N TRP A 67 7.98 4.75 -8.36
CA TRP A 67 8.85 3.73 -7.79
C TRP A 67 10.11 3.51 -8.62
N VAL A 68 9.96 3.30 -9.93
CA VAL A 68 11.12 3.15 -10.82
C VAL A 68 11.97 4.41 -10.79
N TRP A 69 11.33 5.59 -10.83
CA TRP A 69 12.03 6.87 -10.77
C TRP A 69 12.83 7.05 -9.47
N VAL A 70 12.24 6.81 -8.28
CA VAL A 70 12.96 6.98 -7.01
C VAL A 70 14.15 6.02 -6.88
N LEU A 71 14.05 4.83 -7.47
CA LEU A 71 15.13 3.84 -7.50
C LEU A 71 16.32 4.25 -8.37
N THR A 72 16.17 5.20 -9.29
CA THR A 72 17.29 5.71 -10.11
C THR A 72 18.35 6.45 -9.28
N PHE A 73 17.97 6.96 -8.10
CA PHE A 73 18.87 7.68 -7.19
C PHE A 73 18.80 7.17 -5.74
N THR A 74 18.01 6.12 -5.47
CA THR A 74 17.85 5.54 -4.13
C THR A 74 18.06 4.03 -4.20
N PRO A 75 19.02 3.46 -3.45
CA PRO A 75 19.18 2.01 -3.42
C PRO A 75 17.91 1.31 -2.93
N LEU A 76 17.53 0.22 -3.60
CA LEU A 76 16.32 -0.54 -3.30
C LEU A 76 16.22 -0.94 -1.83
N ALA A 77 17.31 -1.44 -1.25
CA ALA A 77 17.37 -1.85 0.16
C ALA A 77 16.99 -0.72 1.14
N ARG A 78 17.23 0.54 0.78
CA ARG A 78 16.87 1.71 1.61
C ARG A 78 15.46 2.23 1.35
N ALA A 79 14.90 1.97 0.17
CA ALA A 79 13.53 2.33 -0.17
C ALA A 79 12.50 1.32 0.38
N TYR A 80 12.87 0.03 0.42
CA TYR A 80 11.97 -1.07 0.81
C TYR A 80 11.36 -0.93 2.21
N PRO A 81 12.03 -0.34 3.22
CA PRO A 81 11.42 -0.11 4.51
C PRO A 81 10.10 0.69 4.46
N PHE A 82 9.97 1.63 3.54
CA PHE A 82 8.73 2.40 3.37
C PHE A 82 7.59 1.55 2.79
N VAL A 83 7.92 0.55 1.96
CA VAL A 83 6.95 -0.43 1.46
C VAL A 83 6.44 -1.32 2.58
N ALA A 84 7.35 -1.83 3.42
CA ALA A 84 6.99 -2.64 4.58
C ALA A 84 6.16 -1.83 5.59
N LEU A 85 6.46 -0.55 5.79
CA LEU A 85 5.64 0.33 6.62
C LEU A 85 4.23 0.52 6.05
N ALA A 86 4.10 0.76 4.74
CA ALA A 86 2.78 0.86 4.10
C ALA A 86 1.99 -0.45 4.26
N PHE A 87 2.63 -1.60 4.11
CA PHE A 87 2.02 -2.91 4.35
C PHE A 87 1.52 -3.06 5.80
N ALA A 88 2.32 -2.63 6.78
CA ALA A 88 1.96 -2.65 8.20
C ALA A 88 0.79 -1.70 8.54
N VAL A 89 0.78 -0.50 7.94
CA VAL A 89 -0.22 0.55 8.20
C VAL A 89 -1.56 0.26 7.49
N THR A 90 -1.52 -0.34 6.30
CA THR A 90 -2.72 -0.64 5.48
C THR A 90 -3.86 -1.32 6.26
N PRO A 91 -3.65 -2.46 6.96
CA PRO A 91 -4.72 -3.12 7.70
C PRO A 91 -5.24 -2.28 8.88
N LEU A 92 -4.39 -1.44 9.50
CA LEU A 92 -4.83 -0.54 10.57
C LEU A 92 -5.78 0.53 10.04
N VAL A 93 -5.44 1.15 8.91
CA VAL A 93 -6.31 2.11 8.23
C VAL A 93 -7.58 1.44 7.74
N ALA A 94 -7.50 0.23 7.17
CA ALA A 94 -8.67 -0.52 6.76
C ALA A 94 -9.62 -0.82 7.93
N GLY A 95 -9.08 -1.26 9.07
CA GLY A 95 -9.86 -1.52 10.28
C GLY A 95 -10.58 -0.26 10.79
N LEU A 96 -9.93 0.90 10.73
CA LEU A 96 -10.53 2.18 11.11
C LEU A 96 -11.59 2.67 10.11
N VAL A 97 -11.31 2.60 8.81
CA VAL A 97 -12.18 3.16 7.75
C VAL A 97 -13.38 2.27 7.46
N PHE A 98 -13.20 0.96 7.49
CA PHE A 98 -14.24 -0.02 7.14
C PHE A 98 -14.84 -0.73 8.36
N ALA A 99 -14.44 -0.34 9.58
CA ALA A 99 -14.87 -0.95 10.85
C ALA A 99 -14.64 -2.48 10.88
N GLU A 100 -13.57 -2.95 10.24
CA GLU A 100 -13.26 -4.38 10.19
C GLU A 100 -12.57 -4.84 11.48
N PRO A 101 -12.98 -5.99 12.05
CA PRO A 101 -12.37 -6.50 13.26
C PRO A 101 -10.91 -6.91 12.99
N LEU A 102 -9.98 -6.25 13.66
CA LEU A 102 -8.57 -6.60 13.61
C LEU A 102 -8.26 -7.65 14.67
N SER A 103 -7.80 -8.82 14.24
CA SER A 103 -7.39 -9.87 15.18
C SER A 103 -6.13 -9.48 15.95
N LEU A 104 -6.04 -9.88 17.21
CA LEU A 104 -4.81 -9.70 18.02
C LEU A 104 -3.59 -10.34 17.36
N ARG A 105 -3.76 -11.48 16.67
CA ARG A 105 -2.69 -12.13 15.92
C ARG A 105 -2.13 -11.25 14.80
N LEU A 106 -3.00 -10.56 14.07
CA LEU A 106 -2.60 -9.60 13.03
C LEU A 106 -1.82 -8.44 13.64
N LEU A 107 -2.32 -7.86 14.74
CA LEU A 107 -1.66 -6.73 15.41
C LEU A 107 -0.27 -7.11 15.93
N VAL A 108 -0.12 -8.29 16.54
CA VAL A 108 1.19 -8.80 16.96
C VAL A 108 2.11 -9.02 15.76
N GLY A 109 1.61 -9.59 14.66
CA GLY A 109 2.39 -9.75 13.44
C GLY A 109 2.89 -8.41 12.87
N ILE A 110 2.02 -7.40 12.83
CA ILE A 110 2.37 -6.03 12.42
C ILE A 110 3.46 -5.45 13.34
N ALA A 111 3.34 -5.64 14.65
CA ALA A 111 4.34 -5.17 15.61
C ALA A 111 5.72 -5.83 15.40
N VAL A 112 5.75 -7.14 15.09
CA VAL A 112 6.98 -7.86 14.76
C VAL A 112 7.60 -7.34 13.46
N ILE A 113 6.80 -7.11 12.42
CA ILE A 113 7.28 -6.54 11.14
C ILE A 113 7.86 -5.13 11.37
N ALA A 114 7.17 -4.28 12.13
CA ALA A 114 7.65 -2.95 12.49
C ALA A 114 8.96 -3.01 13.29
N GLY A 115 9.08 -3.95 14.24
CA GLY A 115 10.32 -4.19 14.97
C GLY A 115 11.47 -4.65 14.07
N GLY A 116 11.21 -5.57 13.14
CA GLY A 116 12.18 -5.98 12.13
C GLY A 116 12.64 -4.82 11.25
N LEU A 117 11.76 -3.86 10.97
CA LEU A 117 12.09 -2.65 10.21
C LEU A 117 13.12 -1.77 10.92
N VAL A 118 13.04 -1.66 12.25
CA VAL A 118 14.01 -0.93 13.07
C VAL A 118 15.41 -1.55 12.94
N LEU A 119 15.50 -2.88 12.90
CA LEU A 119 16.77 -3.60 12.71
C LEU A 119 17.36 -3.41 11.30
N VAL A 120 16.52 -3.20 10.29
CA VAL A 120 16.96 -2.93 8.90
C VAL A 120 17.38 -1.48 8.71
N ALA A 121 16.79 -0.56 9.48
CA ALA A 121 17.05 0.88 9.39
C ALA A 121 18.20 1.36 10.27
N GLY A 122 18.50 0.66 11.37
CA GLY A 122 19.65 0.91 12.25
C GLY A 122 20.93 0.26 11.74
#